data_AF-A0A936AXH4-F1
#
_entry.id   AF-A0A936AXH4-F1
#
_cell.length_a   1.000
_cell.length_b   1.000
_cell.length_c   1.000
_cell.angle_alpha   90.00
_cell.angle_beta   90.00
_cell.angle_gamma   90.00
#
_symmetry.space_group_name_H-M   'P 1'
#
loop_
_entity.id
_entity.type
_entity.pdbx_description
1 polymer ?
#
loop_
_entity_poly.entity_id
_entity_poly.type
_entity_poly.pdbx_seq_one_letter_code
_entity_poly.pdbx_strand_id
1 'polypeptide(L)'
;MKIQLLNIAHARSGDKGDTANIGLIARKPEYYPVLVKEVTAERVKNHFKGICKGEVERFELPNLNSLNFLLHESLGGGGTVSLKTDPQGKTLSSALLRMEVDVDEKLLKA
;
A
#
# COMPACT_ATOMS: atom_id res chain seq x y z
N MET A 1 0.04 11.84 16.13
CA MET A 1 -1.41 11.76 15.87
C MET A 1 -1.66 10.70 14.80
N LYS A 2 -2.80 10.00 14.85
CA LYS A 2 -3.21 9.07 13.79
C LYS A 2 -3.88 9.81 12.64
N ILE A 3 -3.40 9.56 11.43
CA ILE A 3 -4.00 10.05 10.19
C ILE A 3 -4.02 8.94 9.14
N GLN A 4 -4.86 9.09 8.12
CA GLN A 4 -4.82 8.21 6.95
C GLN A 4 -3.64 8.52 6.04
N LEU A 5 -3.06 7.48 5.42
CA LEU A 5 -2.02 7.61 4.40
C LEU A 5 -2.40 8.56 3.26
N LEU A 6 -3.68 8.66 2.93
CA LEU A 6 -4.23 9.62 1.96
C LEU A 6 -3.73 11.06 2.18
N ASN A 7 -3.43 11.45 3.42
CA ASN A 7 -3.00 12.81 3.74
C ASN A 7 -1.54 13.08 3.36
N ILE A 8 -0.69 12.05 3.38
CA ILE A 8 0.78 12.17 3.23
C ILE A 8 1.36 11.41 2.04
N ALA A 9 0.55 10.63 1.31
CA ALA A 9 1.02 9.81 0.20
C ALA A 9 0.04 9.77 -0.97
N HIS A 10 0.56 9.41 -2.15
CA HIS A 10 -0.20 8.94 -3.30
C HIS A 10 0.01 7.44 -3.46
N ALA A 11 -0.99 6.73 -4.01
CA ALA A 11 -0.85 5.31 -4.28
C ALA A 11 -1.40 4.94 -5.66
N ARG A 12 -0.80 3.91 -6.27
CA ARG A 12 -1.27 3.26 -7.49
C ARG A 12 -1.10 1.75 -7.35
N SER A 13 -1.98 0.99 -7.98
CA SER A 13 -1.94 -0.47 -7.90
C SER A 13 -2.19 -1.11 -9.27
N GLY A 14 -1.70 -2.34 -9.41
CA GLY A 14 -1.85 -3.15 -10.60
C GLY A 14 -1.73 -4.63 -10.29
N ASP A 15 -1.96 -5.43 -11.32
CA ASP A 15 -1.96 -6.88 -11.26
C ASP A 15 -0.70 -7.48 -11.92
N LYS A 16 -0.27 -8.61 -11.37
CA LYS A 16 0.79 -9.49 -11.85
C LYS A 16 0.33 -10.93 -11.63
N GLY A 17 -0.61 -11.37 -12.47
CA GLY A 17 -1.28 -12.67 -12.31
C GLY A 17 -2.22 -12.64 -11.10
N ASP A 18 -2.04 -13.57 -10.15
CA ASP A 18 -2.79 -13.57 -8.88
C ASP A 18 -2.20 -12.62 -7.81
N THR A 19 -1.06 -12.00 -8.12
CA THR A 19 -0.41 -11.03 -7.22
C THR A 19 -0.85 -9.62 -7.58
N ALA A 20 -1.08 -8.79 -6.57
CA ALA A 20 -1.26 -7.36 -6.76
C ALA A 20 -0.01 -6.59 -6.34
N ASN A 21 0.35 -5.56 -7.09
CA ASN A 21 1.36 -4.60 -6.67
C ASN A 21 0.71 -3.30 -6.20
N ILE A 22 1.26 -2.67 -5.16
CA ILE A 22 0.83 -1.35 -4.69
C ILE A 22 2.07 -0.47 -4.49
N GLY A 23 2.19 0.55 -5.33
CA GLY A 23 3.16 1.64 -5.13
C GLY A 23 2.57 2.71 -4.22
N LEU A 24 3.37 3.19 -3.27
CA LEU A 24 3.04 4.24 -2.32
C LEU A 24 4.17 5.28 -2.33
N ILE A 25 3.89 6.48 -2.81
CA ILE A 25 4.87 7.58 -2.91
C ILE A 25 4.51 8.69 -1.93
N ALA A 26 5.51 9.19 -1.20
CA ALA A 26 5.33 10.31 -0.30
C ALA A 26 4.93 11.58 -1.07
N ARG A 27 3.99 12.37 -0.53
CA ARG A 27 3.60 13.67 -1.11
C ARG A 27 4.71 14.71 -1.03
N LYS A 28 5.50 14.64 0.03
CA LYS A 28 6.71 15.43 0.24
C LYS A 28 7.82 14.51 0.75
N PRO A 29 9.10 14.79 0.45
CA PRO A 29 10.22 13.93 0.89
C PRO A 29 10.27 13.70 2.40
N GLU A 30 9.84 14.68 3.21
CA GLU A 30 9.87 14.60 4.68
C GLU A 30 8.90 13.55 5.24
N TYR A 31 7.91 13.11 4.45
CA TYR A 31 6.99 12.05 4.84
C TYR A 31 7.53 10.65 4.56
N TYR A 32 8.56 10.50 3.72
CA TYR A 32 9.10 9.18 3.39
C TYR A 32 9.60 8.38 4.60
N PRO A 33 10.35 8.96 5.56
CA PRO A 33 10.75 8.24 6.77
C PRO A 33 9.56 7.73 7.60
N VAL A 34 8.44 8.45 7.60
CA VAL A 34 7.19 8.02 8.25
C VAL A 34 6.63 6.80 7.53
N LEU A 35 6.61 6.79 6.19
CA LEU A 35 6.16 5.64 5.41
C LEU A 35 7.01 4.40 5.69
N VAL A 36 8.34 4.55 5.69
CA VAL A 36 9.28 3.44 5.97
C VAL A 36 9.04 2.84 7.36
N LYS A 37 8.78 3.69 8.36
CA LYS A 37 8.53 3.26 9.74
C LYS A 37 7.16 2.61 9.92
N GLU A 38 6.11 3.25 9.40
CA GLU A 38 4.73 2.91 9.75
C GLU A 38 4.08 1.92 8.76
N VAL A 39 4.55 1.87 7.51
CA VAL A 39 3.97 1.03 6.45
C VAL A 39 4.86 -0.20 6.24
N THR A 40 4.85 -1.08 7.23
CA THR A 40 5.58 -2.36 7.18
C THR A 40 4.80 -3.41 6.39
N ALA A 41 5.50 -4.43 5.88
CA ALA A 41 4.86 -5.56 5.21
C ALA A 41 3.78 -6.23 6.09
N GLU A 42 4.08 -6.40 7.39
CA GLU A 42 3.16 -6.98 8.37
C GLU A 42 1.88 -6.13 8.55
N ARG A 43 2.03 -4.80 8.68
CA ARG A 43 0.87 -3.92 8.81
C ARG A 43 0.03 -3.90 7.54
N VAL A 44 0.66 -3.92 6.36
CA VAL A 44 -0.04 -4.03 5.07
C VAL A 44 -0.77 -5.37 4.98
N LYS A 45 -0.13 -6.48 5.35
CA LYS A 45 -0.75 -7.81 5.41
C LYS A 45 -1.98 -7.82 6.30
N ASN A 46 -1.89 -7.21 7.49
CA ASN A 46 -3.01 -7.10 8.41
C ASN A 46 -4.14 -6.20 7.88
N HIS A 47 -3.79 -5.06 7.25
CA HIS A 47 -4.76 -4.14 6.64
C HIS A 47 -5.56 -4.80 5.51
N PHE A 48 -4.92 -5.68 4.73
CA PHE A 48 -5.54 -6.45 3.65
C PHE A 48 -5.99 -7.85 4.08
N LYS A 49 -6.22 -8.09 5.38
CA LYS A 49 -6.75 -9.36 5.88
C LYS A 49 -8.08 -9.68 5.20
N GLY A 50 -8.19 -10.90 4.68
CA GLY A 50 -9.35 -11.36 3.90
C GLY A 50 -9.27 -11.07 2.40
N ILE A 51 -8.38 -10.19 1.96
CA ILE A 51 -8.09 -9.93 0.54
C ILE A 51 -6.81 -10.66 0.13
N CYS A 52 -5.70 -10.38 0.81
CA CYS A 52 -4.41 -11.00 0.54
C CYS A 52 -4.26 -12.30 1.35
N LYS A 53 -4.21 -13.44 0.66
CA LYS A 53 -4.07 -14.76 1.29
C LYS A 53 -2.61 -15.19 1.44
N GLY A 54 -1.75 -14.88 0.47
CA GLY A 54 -0.32 -15.20 0.48
C GLY A 54 0.56 -14.15 1.18
N GLU A 55 1.87 -14.23 0.98
CA GLU A 55 2.81 -13.29 1.62
C GLU A 55 2.67 -11.83 1.13
N VAL A 56 3.20 -10.90 1.93
CA VAL A 56 3.39 -9.50 1.52
C VAL A 56 4.87 -9.18 1.51
N GLU A 57 5.39 -8.79 0.35
CA GLU A 57 6.75 -8.31 0.19
C GLU A 57 6.78 -6.78 0.14
N ARG A 58 7.81 -6.16 0.72
CA ARG A 58 8.02 -4.71 0.70
C ARG A 58 9.37 -4.39 0.06
N PHE A 59 9.34 -3.45 -0.87
CA PHE A 59 10.50 -2.90 -1.55
C PHE A 59 10.59 -1.40 -1.27
N GLU A 60 11.75 -0.94 -0.83
CA GLU A 60 12.02 0.48 -0.58
C GLU A 60 12.69 1.11 -1.81
N LEU A 61 12.19 2.28 -2.23
CA LEU A 61 12.75 3.07 -3.34
C LEU A 61 13.11 4.47 -2.81
N PRO A 62 14.19 4.60 -2.03
CA PRO A 62 14.53 5.84 -1.31
C PRO A 62 14.76 7.02 -2.26
N ASN A 63 15.35 6.79 -3.43
CA ASN A 63 15.58 7.83 -4.45
C ASN A 63 14.28 8.40 -5.03
N LEU A 64 13.16 7.69 -4.86
CA LEU A 64 11.83 8.11 -5.31
C LEU A 64 10.92 8.47 -4.12
N ASN A 65 11.42 8.44 -2.88
CA ASN A 65 10.62 8.63 -1.67
C ASN A 65 9.38 7.72 -1.65
N SER A 66 9.53 6.46 -2.05
CA SER A 66 8.40 5.55 -2.25
C SER A 66 8.67 4.13 -1.76
N LEU A 67 7.58 3.41 -1.54
CA LEU A 67 7.53 1.99 -1.23
C LEU A 67 6.75 1.28 -2.32
N ASN A 68 7.09 0.03 -2.59
CA ASN A 68 6.27 -0.86 -3.39
C ASN A 68 6.00 -2.15 -2.62
N PHE A 69 4.77 -2.63 -2.70
CA PHE A 69 4.35 -3.88 -2.06
C PHE A 69 3.89 -4.87 -3.11
N LEU A 70 4.22 -6.14 -2.91
CA LEU A 70 3.59 -7.26 -3.61
C LEU A 70 2.71 -8.01 -2.62
N LEU A 71 1.45 -8.18 -2.97
CA LEU A 71 0.46 -8.90 -2.18
C LEU A 71 0.10 -10.17 -2.95
N HIS A 72 0.61 -11.32 -2.51
CA HIS A 72 0.38 -12.59 -3.19
C HIS A 72 -1.02 -13.15 -2.92
N GLU A 73 -1.52 -13.95 -3.88
CA GLU A 73 -2.83 -14.60 -3.83
C GLU A 73 -3.98 -13.63 -3.47
N SER A 74 -3.93 -12.44 -4.06
CA SER A 74 -4.83 -11.33 -3.72
C SER A 74 -5.93 -11.12 -4.73
N LEU A 75 -5.83 -11.73 -5.91
CA LEU A 75 -6.73 -11.48 -7.03
C LEU A 75 -7.62 -12.68 -7.39
N GLY A 76 -7.54 -13.79 -6.66
CA GLY A 76 -8.45 -14.93 -6.82
C GLY A 76 -8.13 -15.78 -8.05
N GLY A 77 -6.85 -16.05 -8.27
CA GLY A 77 -6.33 -16.74 -9.46
C GLY A 77 -5.93 -15.80 -10.60
N GLY A 78 -6.17 -14.49 -10.46
CA GLY A 78 -5.82 -13.45 -11.44
C GLY A 78 -6.92 -13.12 -12.44
N GLY A 79 -6.64 -12.13 -13.30
CA GLY A 79 -7.65 -11.45 -14.13
C GLY A 79 -8.53 -12.33 -15.02
N THR A 80 -8.02 -13.47 -15.50
CA THR A 80 -8.73 -14.35 -16.44
C THR A 80 -9.71 -15.32 -15.79
N VAL A 81 -9.53 -15.62 -14.50
CA VAL A 81 -10.32 -16.65 -13.79
C VAL A 81 -11.00 -16.11 -12.53
N SER A 82 -10.65 -14.90 -12.10
CA SER A 82 -11.18 -14.29 -10.89
C SER A 82 -12.66 -13.95 -11.02
N LEU A 83 -13.43 -14.31 -9.99
CA LEU A 83 -14.83 -13.91 -9.81
C LEU A 83 -14.97 -12.60 -9.02
N LYS A 84 -13.87 -11.93 -8.69
CA LYS A 84 -13.89 -10.66 -7.94
C LYS A 84 -14.38 -9.52 -8.83
N THR A 85 -15.03 -8.54 -8.21
CA THR A 85 -15.45 -7.29 -8.89
C THR A 85 -14.27 -6.47 -9.40
N ASP A 86 -13.13 -6.51 -8.71
CA ASP A 86 -11.88 -5.86 -9.12
C ASP A 86 -10.78 -6.92 -9.28
N PRO A 87 -10.80 -7.69 -10.38
CA PRO A 87 -9.87 -8.79 -10.61
C PRO A 87 -8.46 -8.30 -10.98
N GLN A 88 -8.30 -7.00 -11.24
CA GLN A 88 -7.01 -6.34 -11.55
C GLN A 88 -6.45 -5.54 -10.37
N GLY A 89 -7.14 -5.54 -9.22
CA GLY A 89 -6.69 -4.88 -8.00
C GLY A 89 -6.53 -3.36 -8.11
N LYS A 90 -7.26 -2.67 -9.00
CA LYS A 90 -7.12 -1.22 -9.21
C LYS A 90 -7.55 -0.40 -7.99
N THR A 91 -8.49 -0.93 -7.21
CA THR A 91 -9.02 -0.31 -5.98
C THR A 91 -8.09 -0.47 -4.79
N LEU A 92 -7.14 -1.39 -4.83
CA LEU A 92 -6.24 -1.69 -3.71
C LEU A 92 -5.38 -0.49 -3.31
N SER A 93 -5.00 0.36 -4.27
CA SER A 93 -4.33 1.64 -3.99
C SER A 93 -5.17 2.54 -3.07
N SER A 94 -6.45 2.70 -3.37
CA SER A 94 -7.37 3.50 -2.56
C SER A 94 -7.65 2.85 -1.20
N ALA A 95 -7.68 1.51 -1.16
CA ALA A 95 -7.81 0.77 0.10
C ALA A 95 -6.58 0.96 1.00
N LEU A 96 -5.35 0.91 0.45
CA LEU A 96 -4.12 1.17 1.21
C LEU A 96 -4.10 2.60 1.76
N LEU A 97 -4.54 3.60 0.97
CA LEU A 97 -4.57 5.00 1.43
C LEU A 97 -5.48 5.25 2.63
N ARG A 98 -6.40 4.32 2.95
CA ARG A 98 -7.23 4.37 4.17
C ARG A 98 -6.53 3.83 5.42
N MET A 99 -5.38 3.18 5.28
CA MET A 99 -4.59 2.71 6.42
C MET A 99 -4.17 3.91 7.28
N GLU A 100 -4.34 3.78 8.59
CA GLU A 100 -3.92 4.80 9.55
C GLU A 100 -2.46 4.59 9.97
N VAL A 101 -1.74 5.71 10.10
CA VAL A 101 -0.34 5.77 10.52
C VAL A 101 -0.16 6.85 11.59
N ASP A 102 0.82 6.64 12.48
CA ASP A 102 1.17 7.61 13.51
C ASP A 102 2.22 8.60 12.99
N VAL A 103 1.87 9.88 12.99
CA VAL A 103 2.69 10.97 12.46
C VAL A 103 2.91 12.06 13.51
N ASP A 104 4.12 12.61 13.58
CA ASP A 104 4.40 13.79 14.41
C ASP A 104 3.63 14.99 13.84
N GLU A 105 2.88 15.70 14.68
CA GLU A 105 2.12 16.89 14.29
C GLU A 105 3.00 17.96 13.64
N LYS A 106 4.27 18.05 14.03
CA LYS A 106 5.21 19.02 13.47
C LYS A 106 5.42 18.81 11.97
N LEU A 107 5.35 17.57 11.49
CA LEU A 107 5.51 17.25 10.06
C LEU A 107 4.30 17.71 9.23
N LEU A 108 3.11 17.80 9.82
CA LEU A 108 1.88 18.15 9.10
C LEU A 108 1.61 19.66 8.99
N LYS A 109 2.30 20.46 9.81
CA LYS A 109 2.16 21.93 9.85
C LYS A 109 3.17 22.65 8.95
N ALA A 110 4.04 21.90 8.26
CA ALA A 110 5.03 22.37 7.29
C ALA A 110 4.52 22.20 5.85
#